data_AF-A0AAV6W917-F1
#
_entry.id   AF-A0AAV6W917-F1
#
_cell.length_a   1.000
_cell.length_b   1.000
_cell.length_c   1.000
_cell.angle_alpha   90.00
_cell.angle_beta   90.00
_cell.angle_gamma   90.00
#
_symmetry.space_group_name_H-M   'P 1'
#
loop_
_entity.id
_entity.type
_entity.pdbx_description
1 polymer ?
#
loop_
_entity_poly.entity_id
_entity_poly.type
_entity_poly.pdbx_seq_one_letter_code
_entity_poly.pdbx_strand_id
1 'polypeptide(L)'
;MLDKSIRDIERERQGLQTQEKKLIAEIKKSAKQGQMGAVKVMAKDLIRTRHQIEKFYKLKSQLQGVSLRIQASYIYADLIDLMIRVIYFHVFLLLPLMTKLQNGFINNSNVFCQTLKSTQAMGEAMKGVTKAMGQMNRQMNLPSLQKIMQEFEMQNEKMELTSEVMGDAIDDALEGDEEEEETEELVNQVLDEIGIDINSELVNAPSSTVAAPDAKNTVPQAEATGNDDGGIDSDLQARLDNLRKM
;
A
#
# COMPACT_ATOMS: atom_id res chain seq x y z
N MET A 1 6.57 10.15 17.17
CA MET A 1 5.45 10.81 16.45
C MET A 1 5.28 10.18 15.07
N LEU A 2 6.32 10.10 14.24
CA LEU A 2 6.28 9.49 12.91
C LEU A 2 5.81 8.03 12.88
N ASP A 3 6.25 7.17 13.81
CA ASP A 3 5.78 5.77 13.85
C ASP A 3 4.29 5.63 14.20
N LYS A 4 3.71 6.64 14.86
CA LYS A 4 2.26 6.69 15.10
C LYS A 4 1.55 7.02 13.79
N SER A 5 1.98 8.08 13.09
CA SER A 5 1.45 8.47 11.78
C SER A 5 1.56 7.36 10.73
N ILE A 6 2.67 6.62 10.68
CA ILE A 6 2.84 5.47 9.78
C ILE A 6 1.81 4.37 10.07
N ARG A 7 1.53 4.09 11.36
CA ARG A 7 0.53 3.08 11.76
C ARG A 7 -0.90 3.53 11.48
N ASP A 8 -1.19 4.82 11.67
CA ASP A 8 -2.51 5.38 11.40
C ASP A 8 -2.80 5.33 9.88
N ILE A 9 -1.82 5.71 9.04
CA ILE A 9 -1.88 5.55 7.57
C ILE A 9 -2.10 4.09 7.16
N GLU A 10 -1.39 3.16 7.79
CA GLU A 10 -1.53 1.73 7.45
C GLU A 10 -2.94 1.20 7.78
N ARG A 11 -3.54 1.67 8.88
CA ARG A 11 -4.91 1.31 9.26
C ARG A 11 -5.93 1.90 8.28
N GLU A 12 -5.78 3.15 7.91
CA GLU A 12 -6.67 3.82 6.94
C GLU A 12 -6.59 3.16 5.57
N ARG A 13 -5.38 2.86 5.10
CA ARG A 13 -5.12 2.09 3.87
C ARG A 13 -5.79 0.71 3.91
N GLN A 14 -5.73 -0.01 5.03
CA GLN A 14 -6.42 -1.30 5.17
C GLN A 14 -7.95 -1.16 5.15
N GLY A 15 -8.46 -0.06 5.70
CA GLY A 15 -9.88 0.31 5.58
C GLY A 15 -10.29 0.47 4.12
N LEU A 16 -9.55 1.27 3.36
CA LEU A 16 -9.78 1.48 1.93
C LEU A 16 -9.67 0.18 1.11
N GLN A 17 -8.69 -0.68 1.39
CA GLN A 17 -8.60 -2.01 0.73
C GLN A 17 -9.80 -2.90 1.02
N THR A 18 -10.39 -2.77 2.22
CA THR A 18 -11.61 -3.50 2.57
C THR A 18 -12.82 -2.93 1.83
N GLN A 19 -12.88 -1.60 1.68
CA GLN A 19 -13.91 -0.93 0.88
C GLN A 19 -13.78 -1.29 -0.61
N GLU A 20 -12.58 -1.30 -1.16
CA GLU A 20 -12.28 -1.73 -2.55
C GLU A 20 -12.85 -3.13 -2.81
N LYS A 21 -12.57 -4.10 -1.93
CA LYS A 21 -13.10 -5.46 -2.05
C LYS A 21 -14.62 -5.52 -1.99
N LYS A 22 -15.26 -4.68 -1.16
CA LYS A 22 -16.72 -4.60 -1.07
C LYS A 22 -17.32 -4.00 -2.34
N LEU A 23 -16.76 -2.89 -2.83
CA LEU A 23 -17.15 -2.25 -4.08
C LEU A 23 -17.05 -3.23 -5.25
N ILE A 24 -15.96 -3.99 -5.36
CA ILE A 24 -15.81 -5.03 -6.39
C ILE A 24 -16.93 -6.08 -6.31
N ALA A 25 -17.30 -6.52 -5.11
CA ALA A 25 -18.37 -7.49 -4.93
C ALA A 25 -19.76 -6.92 -5.28
N GLU A 26 -20.00 -5.66 -4.95
CA GLU A 26 -21.25 -4.95 -5.28
C GLU A 26 -21.36 -4.67 -6.78
N ILE A 27 -20.27 -4.24 -7.44
CA ILE A 27 -20.18 -4.09 -8.90
C ILE A 27 -20.50 -5.42 -9.58
N LYS A 28 -19.90 -6.53 -9.14
CA LYS A 28 -20.21 -7.89 -9.65
C LYS A 28 -21.68 -8.21 -9.55
N LYS A 29 -22.30 -7.90 -8.41
CA LYS A 29 -23.71 -8.20 -8.16
C LYS A 29 -24.64 -7.35 -9.03
N SER A 30 -24.43 -6.04 -9.09
CA SER A 30 -25.25 -5.13 -9.90
C SER A 30 -25.07 -5.35 -11.40
N ALA A 31 -23.87 -5.77 -11.84
CA ALA A 31 -23.63 -6.15 -13.23
C ALA A 31 -24.48 -7.36 -13.63
N LYS A 32 -24.50 -8.42 -12.79
CA LYS A 32 -25.36 -9.61 -13.03
C LYS A 32 -26.86 -9.29 -12.99
N GLN A 33 -27.26 -8.22 -12.30
CA GLN A 33 -28.64 -7.75 -12.25
C GLN A 33 -29.00 -6.82 -13.42
N GLY A 34 -28.07 -6.56 -14.35
CA GLY A 34 -28.30 -5.68 -15.50
C GLY A 34 -28.39 -4.19 -15.14
N GLN A 35 -28.00 -3.80 -13.93
CA GLN A 35 -28.08 -2.42 -13.44
C GLN A 35 -26.86 -1.61 -13.88
N MET A 36 -26.73 -1.35 -15.18
CA MET A 36 -25.56 -0.67 -15.76
C MET A 36 -25.34 0.76 -15.23
N GLY A 37 -26.41 1.52 -14.95
CA GLY A 37 -26.28 2.83 -14.32
C GLY A 37 -25.63 2.77 -12.92
N ALA A 38 -25.98 1.76 -12.12
CA ALA A 38 -25.37 1.55 -10.80
C ALA A 38 -23.92 1.09 -10.92
N VAL A 39 -23.62 0.22 -11.89
CA VAL A 39 -22.26 -0.24 -12.18
C VAL A 39 -21.35 0.92 -12.61
N LYS A 40 -21.83 1.84 -13.47
CA LYS A 40 -21.08 3.02 -13.92
C LYS A 40 -20.66 3.90 -12.73
N VAL A 41 -21.58 4.16 -11.80
CA VAL A 41 -21.30 4.96 -10.58
C VAL A 41 -20.32 4.23 -9.65
N MET A 42 -20.57 2.95 -9.35
CA MET A 42 -19.70 2.19 -8.45
C MET A 42 -18.29 1.96 -9.02
N ALA A 43 -18.15 1.84 -10.34
CA ALA A 43 -16.86 1.75 -11.01
C ALA A 43 -16.05 3.06 -10.85
N LYS A 44 -16.69 4.23 -10.96
CA LYS A 44 -16.05 5.53 -10.66
C LYS A 44 -15.54 5.56 -9.21
N ASP A 45 -16.35 5.12 -8.25
CA ASP A 45 -15.97 5.07 -6.83
C ASP A 45 -14.82 4.07 -6.56
N LEU A 46 -14.77 2.97 -7.30
CA LEU A 46 -13.67 2.01 -7.23
C LEU A 46 -12.34 2.62 -7.69
N ILE A 47 -12.33 3.37 -8.80
CA ILE A 47 -11.13 4.05 -9.32
C ILE A 47 -10.62 5.07 -8.30
N ARG A 48 -11.51 5.89 -7.73
CA ARG A 48 -11.16 6.86 -6.67
C ARG A 48 -10.55 6.17 -5.45
N THR A 49 -11.14 5.05 -5.01
CA THR A 49 -10.65 4.27 -3.87
C THR A 49 -9.26 3.70 -4.13
N ARG A 50 -9.01 3.14 -5.33
CA ARG A 50 -7.69 2.63 -5.75
C ARG A 50 -6.63 3.72 -5.75
N HIS A 51 -6.96 4.90 -6.28
CA HIS A 51 -6.06 6.04 -6.27
C HIS A 51 -5.69 6.48 -4.84
N GLN A 52 -6.67 6.52 -3.93
CA GLN A 52 -6.41 6.83 -2.51
C GLN A 52 -5.49 5.79 -1.86
N ILE A 53 -5.68 4.50 -2.13
CA ILE A 53 -4.79 3.42 -1.63
C ILE A 53 -3.35 3.65 -2.12
N GLU A 54 -3.16 3.99 -3.39
CA GLU A 54 -1.84 4.28 -3.95
C GLU A 54 -1.19 5.51 -3.30
N LYS A 55 -1.96 6.59 -3.09
CA LYS A 55 -1.51 7.80 -2.39
C LYS A 55 -1.00 7.47 -0.98
N PHE A 56 -1.73 6.64 -0.22
CA PHE A 56 -1.29 6.21 1.12
C PHE A 56 -0.03 5.33 1.07
N TYR A 57 0.14 4.48 0.04
CA TYR A 57 1.38 3.72 -0.15
C TYR A 57 2.59 4.63 -0.38
N LYS A 58 2.46 5.64 -1.24
CA LYS A 58 3.52 6.63 -1.50
C LYS A 58 3.86 7.42 -0.25
N LEU A 59 2.85 7.93 0.46
CA LEU A 59 3.01 8.71 1.70
C LEU A 59 3.74 7.89 2.78
N LYS A 60 3.38 6.61 2.94
CA LYS A 60 4.05 5.71 3.89
C LYS A 60 5.54 5.57 3.57
N SER A 61 5.88 5.29 2.31
CA SER A 61 7.27 5.12 1.89
C SER A 61 8.10 6.37 2.19
N GLN A 62 7.54 7.55 1.90
CA GLN A 62 8.16 8.83 2.20
C GLN A 62 8.38 9.03 3.71
N LEU A 63 7.36 8.78 4.55
CA LEU A 63 7.49 8.88 6.01
C LEU A 63 8.50 7.89 6.60
N GLN A 64 8.59 6.68 6.05
CA GLN A 64 9.63 5.72 6.41
C GLN A 64 11.03 6.25 6.06
N GLY A 65 11.20 6.87 4.89
CA GLY A 65 12.44 7.54 4.51
C GLY A 65 12.84 8.67 5.46
N VAL A 66 11.88 9.50 5.87
CA VAL A 66 12.10 10.57 6.87
C VAL A 66 12.47 9.99 8.23
N SER A 67 11.82 8.91 8.67
CA SER A 67 12.14 8.22 9.92
C SER A 67 13.58 7.74 9.96
N LEU A 68 14.05 7.09 8.88
CA LEU A 68 15.44 6.62 8.76
C LEU A 68 16.46 7.78 8.86
N ARG A 69 16.16 8.93 8.26
CA ARG A 69 17.04 10.11 8.30
C ARG A 69 17.10 10.73 9.68
N ILE A 70 15.97 10.82 10.36
CA ILE A 70 15.91 11.32 11.74
C ILE A 70 16.69 10.37 12.67
N GLN A 71 16.54 9.06 12.48
CA GLN A 71 17.31 8.06 13.23
C GLN A 71 18.82 8.24 13.01
N ALA A 72 19.26 8.43 11.77
CA ALA A 72 20.66 8.74 11.47
C ALA A 72 21.13 10.04 12.16
N SER A 73 20.28 11.07 12.19
CA SER A 73 20.59 12.33 12.90
C SER A 73 20.80 12.12 14.40
N TYR A 74 20.00 11.28 15.06
CA TYR A 74 20.20 10.96 16.48
C TYR A 74 21.52 10.22 16.71
N ILE A 75 21.86 9.26 15.85
CA ILE A 75 23.14 8.54 15.94
C ILE A 75 24.32 9.50 15.81
N TYR A 76 24.27 10.47 14.88
CA TYR A 76 25.33 11.48 14.75
C TYR A 76 25.44 12.37 16.00
N ALA A 77 24.31 12.77 16.60
CA ALA A 77 24.32 13.57 17.82
C ALA A 77 24.95 12.80 19.00
N ASP A 78 24.59 11.52 19.17
CA ASP A 78 25.16 10.66 20.21
C ASP A 78 26.68 10.46 20.01
N LEU A 79 27.09 10.28 18.75
CA LEU A 79 28.51 10.16 18.40
C LEU A 79 29.27 11.45 18.71
N ILE A 80 28.69 12.62 18.42
CA ILE A 80 29.29 13.90 18.73
C ILE A 80 29.45 14.09 20.24
N ASP A 81 28.44 13.75 21.05
CA ASP A 81 28.56 13.83 22.52
C ASP A 81 29.66 12.89 23.05
N LEU A 82 29.74 11.67 22.51
CA LEU A 82 30.82 10.73 22.81
C LEU A 82 32.19 11.31 22.43
N MET A 83 32.32 11.88 21.23
CA MET A 83 33.56 12.50 20.78
C MET A 83 33.97 13.67 21.68
N ILE A 84 33.03 14.52 22.09
CA ILE A 84 33.29 15.62 23.03
C ILE A 84 33.77 15.05 24.37
N ARG A 85 33.12 14.02 24.93
CA ARG A 85 33.57 13.38 26.18
C ARG A 85 34.96 12.76 26.07
N VAL A 86 35.25 12.09 24.96
CA VAL A 86 36.58 11.49 24.70
C VAL A 86 37.65 12.58 24.59
N ILE A 87 37.38 13.65 23.83
CA ILE A 87 38.29 14.79 23.70
C ILE A 87 38.51 15.46 25.05
N TYR A 88 37.44 15.69 25.82
CA TYR A 88 37.52 16.30 27.14
C TYR A 88 38.33 15.44 28.11
N PHE A 89 38.11 14.12 28.12
CA PHE A 89 38.92 13.19 28.91
C PHE A 89 40.39 13.22 28.49
N HIS A 90 40.66 13.21 27.19
CA HIS A 90 42.04 13.16 26.69
C HIS A 90 42.80 14.47 26.95
N VAL A 91 42.19 15.60 26.62
CA VAL A 91 42.81 16.94 26.73
C VAL A 91 42.87 17.40 28.17
N PHE A 92 41.80 17.21 28.95
CA PHE A 92 41.66 17.81 30.27
C PHE A 92 42.10 16.91 31.42
N LEU A 93 42.04 15.57 31.25
CA LEU A 93 42.46 14.62 32.29
C LEU A 93 43.80 13.96 31.95
N LEU A 94 43.93 13.42 30.73
CA LEU A 94 45.05 12.57 30.35
C LEU A 94 46.33 13.35 30.02
N LEU A 95 46.21 14.47 29.30
CA LEU A 95 47.35 15.31 28.90
C LEU A 95 48.10 15.90 30.11
N PRO A 96 47.42 16.50 31.11
CA PRO A 96 48.10 17.02 32.30
C PRO A 96 48.73 15.91 33.15
N LEU A 97 48.08 14.74 33.23
CA LEU A 97 48.60 13.57 33.96
C LEU A 97 49.89 13.04 33.31
N MET A 98 49.90 12.89 31.99
CA MET A 98 51.09 12.52 31.23
C MET A 98 52.21 13.54 31.38
N THR A 99 51.87 14.84 31.42
CA THR A 99 52.87 15.91 31.60
C THR A 99 53.50 15.85 32.99
N LYS A 100 52.70 15.59 34.04
CA LYS A 100 53.21 15.36 35.41
C LYS A 100 54.07 14.10 35.50
N LEU A 101 53.64 12.99 34.89
CA LEU A 101 54.42 11.75 34.84
C LEU A 101 55.75 11.97 34.13
N GLN A 102 55.74 12.64 32.98
CA GLN A 102 56.94 12.88 32.20
C GLN A 102 57.90 13.85 32.90
N ASN A 103 57.41 14.91 33.56
CA ASN A 103 58.26 15.78 34.38
C ASN A 103 58.86 15.03 35.58
N GLY A 104 58.14 14.07 36.15
CA GLY A 104 58.67 13.14 37.17
C GLY A 104 59.78 12.22 36.62
N PHE A 105 59.64 11.74 35.38
CA PHE A 105 60.65 10.93 34.69
C PHE A 105 61.83 11.76 34.14
N ILE A 106 61.64 13.02 33.75
CA ILE A 106 62.69 13.93 33.25
C ILE A 106 63.71 14.29 34.34
N ASN A 107 63.35 14.22 35.62
CA ASN A 107 64.33 14.24 36.73
C ASN A 107 65.36 13.08 36.64
N ASN A 108 65.14 12.11 35.75
CA ASN A 108 66.11 11.09 35.37
C ASN A 108 66.41 11.22 33.86
N SER A 109 67.44 12.02 33.53
CA SER A 109 67.80 12.42 32.16
C SER A 109 68.19 11.23 31.27
N ASN A 110 67.23 10.68 30.53
CA ASN A 110 67.45 9.90 29.30
C ASN A 110 66.19 9.80 28.40
N VAL A 111 64.98 10.06 28.92
CA VAL A 111 63.71 9.82 28.19
C VAL A 111 63.20 11.03 27.37
N PHE A 112 63.65 12.26 27.67
CA PHE A 112 63.17 13.51 27.04
C PHE A 112 63.31 13.53 25.51
N CYS A 113 64.38 12.93 24.97
CA CYS A 113 64.63 12.88 23.53
C CYS A 113 63.67 11.93 22.79
N GLN A 114 63.15 10.89 23.47
CA GLN A 114 62.22 9.92 22.88
C GLN A 114 60.79 10.48 22.77
N THR A 115 60.33 11.23 23.78
CA THR A 115 58.97 11.82 23.74
C THR A 115 58.83 12.90 22.67
N LEU A 116 59.82 13.77 22.48
CA LEU A 116 59.72 14.82 21.45
C LEU A 116 59.52 14.23 20.04
N LYS A 117 60.15 13.08 19.75
CA LYS A 117 59.96 12.36 18.49
C LYS A 117 58.55 11.74 18.36
N SER A 118 57.98 11.19 19.43
CA SER A 118 56.63 10.59 19.39
C SER A 118 55.51 11.64 19.36
N THR A 119 55.70 12.80 20.01
CA THR A 119 54.78 13.93 19.93
C THR A 119 54.71 14.50 18.51
N GLN A 120 55.84 14.58 17.81
CA GLN A 120 55.89 15.01 16.41
C GLN A 120 55.14 14.04 15.47
N ALA A 121 55.37 12.73 15.63
CA ALA A 121 54.66 11.71 14.85
C ALA A 121 53.13 11.70 15.10
N MET A 122 52.71 11.97 16.34
CA MET A 122 51.29 12.09 16.69
C MET A 122 50.64 13.33 16.05
N GLY A 123 51.36 14.45 15.95
CA GLY A 123 50.90 15.65 15.24
C GLY A 123 50.67 15.41 13.75
N GLU A 124 51.54 14.62 13.10
CA GLU A 124 51.37 14.23 11.69
C GLU A 124 50.17 13.29 11.48
N ALA A 125 49.98 12.32 12.39
CA ALA A 125 48.84 11.41 12.36
C ALA A 125 47.50 12.15 12.58
N MET A 126 47.44 13.08 13.54
CA MET A 126 46.26 13.91 13.77
C MET A 126 45.92 14.77 12.55
N LYS A 127 46.92 15.29 11.83
CA LYS A 127 46.72 16.05 10.60
C LYS A 127 46.05 15.21 9.49
N GLY A 128 46.41 13.92 9.38
CA GLY A 128 45.75 12.97 8.48
C GLY A 128 44.30 12.69 8.87
N VAL A 129 44.03 12.48 10.16
CA VAL A 129 42.68 12.25 10.71
C VAL A 129 41.79 13.49 10.53
N THR A 130 42.29 14.69 10.81
CA THR A 130 41.54 15.95 10.59
C THR A 130 41.20 16.17 9.11
N LYS A 131 42.09 15.77 8.19
CA LYS A 131 41.83 15.86 6.74
C LYS A 131 40.72 14.90 6.31
N ALA A 132 40.72 13.66 6.81
CA ALA A 132 39.67 12.68 6.56
C ALA A 132 38.32 13.13 7.14
N MET A 133 38.33 13.67 8.36
CA MET A 133 37.13 14.21 9.03
C MET A 133 36.57 15.43 8.27
N GLY A 134 37.44 16.30 7.74
CA GLY A 134 37.04 17.42 6.88
C GLY A 134 36.46 16.98 5.53
N GLN A 135 36.95 15.89 4.94
CA GLN A 135 36.36 15.29 3.74
C GLN A 135 35.00 14.65 4.03
N MET A 136 34.86 13.98 5.18
CA MET A 136 33.60 13.38 5.63
C MET A 136 32.53 14.44 5.93
N ASN A 137 32.92 15.59 6.51
CA ASN A 137 32.04 16.73 6.75
C ASN A 137 31.56 17.41 5.45
N ARG A 138 32.38 17.38 4.37
CA ARG A 138 31.99 17.87 3.04
C ARG A 138 31.03 16.93 2.30
N GLN A 139 30.99 15.65 2.65
CA GLN A 139 30.03 14.68 2.10
C GLN A 139 28.72 14.64 2.89
N MET A 140 28.75 14.97 4.19
CA MET A 140 27.55 15.23 4.99
C MET A 140 27.03 16.66 4.80
N ASN A 141 26.59 16.98 3.59
CA ASN A 141 25.93 18.25 3.33
C ASN A 141 24.43 18.19 3.66
N LEU A 142 24.09 18.82 4.79
CA LEU A 142 22.74 19.23 5.21
C LEU A 142 21.86 19.87 4.11
N PRO A 143 22.39 20.57 3.08
CA PRO A 143 21.56 21.07 1.97
C PRO A 143 20.81 20.00 1.17
N SER A 144 21.28 18.74 1.16
CA SER A 144 20.52 17.65 0.55
C SER A 144 19.19 17.39 1.29
N LEU A 145 19.16 17.59 2.62
CA LEU A 145 17.96 17.42 3.43
C LEU A 145 16.94 18.55 3.16
N GLN A 146 17.41 19.80 3.08
CA GLN A 146 16.57 20.94 2.68
C GLN A 146 16.04 20.78 1.26
N LYS A 147 16.89 20.32 0.34
CA LYS A 147 16.48 20.03 -1.03
C LYS A 147 15.42 18.94 -1.08
N ILE A 148 15.53 17.90 -0.27
CA ILE A 148 14.52 16.83 -0.23
C ILE A 148 13.23 17.31 0.45
N MET A 149 13.27 18.25 1.39
CA MET A 149 12.04 18.88 1.91
C MET A 149 11.38 19.80 0.89
N GLN A 150 12.14 20.61 0.15
CA GLN A 150 11.61 21.41 -0.96
C GLN A 150 11.07 20.54 -2.10
N GLU A 151 11.77 19.47 -2.44
CA GLU A 151 11.34 18.52 -3.48
C GLU A 151 10.14 17.70 -3.00
N PHE A 152 10.00 17.48 -1.69
CA PHE A 152 8.80 16.92 -1.07
C PHE A 152 7.63 17.90 -1.07
N GLU A 153 7.82 19.16 -0.68
CA GLU A 153 6.79 20.21 -0.77
C GLU A 153 6.34 20.37 -2.21
N MET A 154 7.28 20.49 -3.15
CA MET A 154 6.98 20.61 -4.58
C MET A 154 6.36 19.34 -5.16
N GLN A 155 6.73 18.13 -4.70
CA GLN A 155 6.06 16.89 -5.15
C GLN A 155 4.70 16.69 -4.49
N ASN A 156 4.51 17.13 -3.26
CA ASN A 156 3.23 17.06 -2.57
C ASN A 156 2.25 18.09 -3.17
N GLU A 157 2.72 19.30 -3.45
CA GLU A 157 2.00 20.35 -4.18
C GLU A 157 1.76 19.95 -5.63
N LYS A 158 2.74 19.34 -6.31
CA LYS A 158 2.52 18.77 -7.65
C LYS A 158 1.54 17.60 -7.63
N MET A 159 1.52 16.78 -6.58
CA MET A 159 0.56 15.69 -6.44
C MET A 159 -0.82 16.21 -6.06
N GLU A 160 -0.91 17.26 -5.26
CA GLU A 160 -2.16 17.96 -4.95
C GLU A 160 -2.70 18.61 -6.21
N LEU A 161 -1.89 19.38 -6.93
CA LEU A 161 -2.20 19.95 -8.23
C LEU A 161 -2.49 18.87 -9.27
N THR A 162 -1.77 17.75 -9.31
CA THR A 162 -2.07 16.67 -10.28
C THR A 162 -3.32 15.91 -9.84
N SER A 163 -3.64 15.80 -8.56
CA SER A 163 -4.87 15.19 -8.06
C SER A 163 -6.07 16.11 -8.22
N GLU A 164 -5.87 17.42 -8.18
CA GLU A 164 -6.85 18.48 -8.43
C GLU A 164 -7.08 18.61 -9.93
N VAL A 165 -6.03 18.76 -10.74
CA VAL A 165 -6.11 18.78 -12.21
C VAL A 165 -6.57 17.43 -12.77
N MET A 166 -6.24 16.29 -12.16
CA MET A 166 -6.83 15.00 -12.55
C MET A 166 -8.23 14.84 -11.98
N GLY A 167 -8.55 15.41 -10.82
CA GLY A 167 -9.91 15.42 -10.27
C GLY A 167 -10.85 16.22 -11.18
N ASP A 168 -10.43 17.43 -11.54
CA ASP A 168 -11.09 18.35 -12.46
C ASP A 168 -11.04 17.85 -13.90
N ALA A 169 -9.96 17.22 -14.39
CA ALA A 169 -9.95 16.62 -15.73
C ALA A 169 -10.78 15.33 -15.80
N ILE A 170 -10.86 14.55 -14.71
CA ILE A 170 -11.80 13.43 -14.61
C ILE A 170 -13.22 13.96 -14.51
N ASP A 171 -13.49 14.99 -13.71
CA ASP A 171 -14.84 15.56 -13.60
C ASP A 171 -15.24 16.32 -14.89
N ASP A 172 -14.37 17.07 -15.55
CA ASP A 172 -14.62 17.77 -16.83
C ASP A 172 -14.72 16.82 -18.03
N ALA A 173 -13.87 15.78 -18.12
CA ALA A 173 -14.02 14.73 -19.14
C ALA A 173 -15.26 13.85 -18.89
N LEU A 174 -15.84 13.89 -17.68
CA LEU A 174 -17.05 13.13 -17.33
C LEU A 174 -18.32 13.99 -17.20
N GLU A 175 -18.23 15.32 -17.17
CA GLU A 175 -19.36 16.28 -17.19
C GLU A 175 -19.68 16.79 -18.61
N GLY A 176 -18.83 16.52 -19.60
CA GLY A 176 -19.18 16.70 -21.00
C GLY A 176 -20.23 15.67 -21.44
N ASP A 177 -21.45 16.11 -21.74
CA ASP A 177 -22.55 15.32 -22.34
C ASP A 177 -22.17 14.62 -23.68
N GLU A 178 -20.92 14.74 -24.16
CA GLU A 178 -20.44 14.18 -25.43
C GLU A 178 -19.56 12.91 -25.31
N GLU A 179 -19.24 12.40 -24.11
CA GLU A 179 -18.39 11.20 -23.96
C GLU A 179 -18.98 10.10 -23.05
N GLU A 180 -20.20 9.66 -23.37
CA GLU A 180 -20.69 8.37 -22.83
C GLU A 180 -19.79 7.19 -23.23
N GLU A 181 -19.10 7.28 -24.39
CA GLU A 181 -18.21 6.24 -24.94
C GLU A 181 -16.88 6.09 -24.16
N GLU A 182 -16.13 7.17 -23.87
CA GLU A 182 -14.88 7.06 -23.10
C GLU A 182 -15.11 6.62 -21.64
N THR A 183 -16.22 7.10 -21.06
CA THR A 183 -16.64 6.66 -19.72
C THR A 183 -16.99 5.17 -19.71
N GLU A 184 -17.61 4.68 -20.79
CA GLU A 184 -17.93 3.27 -20.96
C GLU A 184 -16.68 2.43 -21.19
N GLU A 185 -15.68 2.92 -21.92
CA GLU A 185 -14.38 2.23 -22.06
C GLU A 185 -13.69 2.04 -20.72
N LEU A 186 -13.64 3.07 -19.86
CA LEU A 186 -13.04 2.96 -18.52
C LEU A 186 -13.82 1.98 -17.62
N VAL A 187 -15.14 2.02 -17.70
CA VAL A 187 -16.01 1.11 -16.92
C VAL A 187 -15.88 -0.31 -17.45
N ASN A 188 -15.84 -0.51 -18.76
CA ASN A 188 -15.59 -1.81 -19.40
C ASN A 188 -14.21 -2.34 -19.04
N GLN A 189 -13.17 -1.51 -19.05
CA GLN A 189 -11.84 -1.89 -18.60
C GLN A 189 -11.84 -2.34 -17.12
N VAL A 190 -12.56 -1.64 -16.24
CA VAL A 190 -12.73 -2.05 -14.84
C VAL A 190 -13.51 -3.37 -14.74
N LEU A 191 -14.54 -3.57 -15.56
CA LEU A 191 -15.33 -4.80 -15.59
C LEU A 191 -14.54 -6.01 -16.09
N ASP A 192 -13.71 -5.81 -17.12
CA ASP A 192 -12.78 -6.79 -17.67
C ASP A 192 -11.69 -7.13 -16.65
N GLU A 193 -11.11 -6.12 -15.98
CA GLU A 193 -10.11 -6.32 -14.92
C GLU A 193 -10.68 -7.09 -13.72
N ILE A 194 -11.96 -6.84 -13.39
CA ILE A 194 -12.68 -7.55 -12.33
C ILE A 194 -13.09 -8.98 -12.74
N GLY A 195 -12.98 -9.30 -14.05
CA GLY A 195 -13.29 -10.60 -14.64
C GLY A 195 -14.79 -10.86 -14.77
N ILE A 196 -15.59 -9.81 -15.01
CA ILE A 196 -17.02 -9.96 -15.32
C ILE A 196 -17.15 -10.04 -16.84
N ASP A 197 -16.97 -11.24 -17.36
CA ASP A 197 -17.30 -11.55 -18.74
C ASP A 197 -18.84 -11.53 -18.88
N ILE A 198 -19.41 -10.35 -19.15
CA ILE A 198 -20.87 -10.14 -19.28
C ILE A 198 -21.46 -11.08 -20.36
N ASN A 199 -20.64 -11.59 -21.28
CA ASN A 199 -21.04 -12.49 -22.36
C ASN A 199 -20.85 -13.99 -22.07
N SER A 200 -20.12 -14.42 -21.03
CA SER A 200 -19.80 -15.85 -20.85
C SER A 200 -20.81 -16.66 -20.03
N GLU A 201 -21.69 -16.04 -19.24
CA GLU A 201 -22.67 -16.78 -18.41
C GLU A 201 -24.09 -16.79 -18.99
N LEU A 202 -24.39 -16.01 -20.04
CA LEU A 202 -25.71 -15.99 -20.69
C LEU A 202 -25.88 -17.04 -21.82
N VAL A 203 -24.82 -17.76 -22.21
CA VAL A 203 -24.83 -18.78 -23.29
C VAL A 203 -24.83 -20.22 -22.76
N ASN A 204 -25.11 -20.45 -21.47
CA ASN A 204 -25.28 -21.80 -20.91
C ASN A 204 -26.68 -22.05 -20.33
N ALA A 205 -27.72 -21.70 -21.08
CA ALA A 205 -29.00 -22.39 -20.96
C ALA A 205 -28.92 -23.67 -21.83
N PRO A 206 -29.18 -24.88 -21.30
CA PRO A 206 -29.15 -26.10 -22.10
C PRO A 206 -30.30 -26.07 -23.10
N SER A 207 -30.01 -25.69 -24.34
CA SER A 207 -30.86 -25.97 -25.49
C SER A 207 -30.57 -27.40 -25.94
N SER A 208 -31.26 -28.38 -25.35
CA SER A 208 -31.34 -29.73 -25.92
C SER A 208 -32.78 -30.00 -26.35
N THR A 209 -33.08 -29.50 -27.55
CA THR A 209 -33.81 -30.18 -28.63
C THR A 209 -34.78 -31.30 -28.24
N VAL A 210 -36.07 -31.00 -28.47
CA VAL A 210 -37.16 -31.97 -28.61
C VAL A 210 -36.82 -32.99 -29.72
N ALA A 211 -36.83 -34.27 -29.39
CA ALA A 211 -36.88 -35.35 -30.37
C ALA A 211 -37.84 -36.46 -29.88
N ALA A 212 -38.91 -36.65 -30.64
CA ALA A 212 -39.76 -37.85 -30.63
C ALA A 212 -39.64 -38.51 -32.02
N PRO A 213 -40.19 -39.72 -32.25
CA PRO A 213 -40.07 -40.98 -31.51
C PRO A 213 -39.60 -42.12 -32.46
N ASP A 214 -39.20 -43.29 -31.96
CA ASP A 214 -39.36 -44.53 -32.76
C ASP A 214 -39.51 -45.80 -31.90
N ALA A 215 -40.41 -46.67 -32.36
CA ALA A 215 -41.07 -47.72 -31.61
C ALA A 215 -40.69 -49.14 -32.08
N LYS A 216 -40.78 -50.12 -31.16
CA LYS A 216 -41.08 -51.57 -31.39
C LYS A 216 -41.34 -52.20 -30.00
N ASN A 217 -42.59 -52.34 -29.54
CA ASN A 217 -43.55 -53.45 -29.74
C ASN A 217 -42.91 -54.84 -29.45
N THR A 218 -43.42 -55.70 -28.56
CA THR A 218 -44.80 -56.23 -28.56
C THR A 218 -45.20 -56.84 -27.19
N VAL A 219 -46.49 -56.67 -26.88
CA VAL A 219 -47.28 -57.07 -25.70
C VAL A 219 -47.72 -58.56 -25.78
N PRO A 220 -48.24 -59.18 -24.70
CA PRO A 220 -49.69 -59.42 -24.69
C PRO A 220 -50.41 -59.13 -23.36
N GLN A 221 -51.69 -58.84 -23.53
CA GLN A 221 -52.68 -58.25 -22.63
C GLN A 221 -53.71 -59.30 -22.17
N ALA A 222 -54.23 -59.15 -20.94
CA ALA A 222 -55.60 -59.41 -20.44
C ALA A 222 -55.50 -59.58 -18.90
N GLU A 223 -56.39 -59.12 -18.02
CA GLU A 223 -57.80 -58.75 -18.11
C GLU A 223 -58.22 -57.97 -16.84
N ALA A 224 -59.39 -57.35 -16.88
CA ALA A 224 -59.90 -56.34 -15.95
C ALA A 224 -60.36 -56.85 -14.57
N THR A 225 -60.33 -55.98 -13.55
CA THR A 225 -61.41 -55.78 -12.56
C THR A 225 -61.18 -54.48 -11.78
N GLY A 226 -62.24 -53.67 -11.63
CA GLY A 226 -62.39 -52.74 -10.50
C GLY A 226 -62.36 -51.24 -10.81
N ASN A 227 -63.55 -50.64 -10.89
CA ASN A 227 -63.83 -49.21 -10.71
C ASN A 227 -63.03 -48.59 -9.55
N ASP A 228 -62.54 -47.36 -9.68
CA ASP A 228 -63.10 -46.19 -8.96
C ASP A 228 -62.33 -44.91 -9.34
N ASP A 229 -63.11 -43.96 -9.83
CA ASP A 229 -62.76 -42.64 -10.34
C ASP A 229 -62.95 -41.63 -9.21
N GLY A 230 -61.97 -41.50 -8.31
CA GLY A 230 -62.13 -40.60 -7.15
C GLY A 230 -60.91 -40.29 -6.27
N GLY A 231 -59.73 -40.86 -6.53
CA GLY A 231 -58.61 -40.76 -5.58
C GLY A 231 -57.68 -39.55 -5.73
N ILE A 232 -57.55 -38.98 -6.94
CA ILE A 232 -56.46 -38.01 -7.21
C ILE A 232 -56.93 -36.57 -6.97
N ASP A 233 -58.19 -36.26 -7.30
CA ASP A 233 -58.73 -34.91 -7.13
C ASP A 233 -59.00 -34.55 -5.66
N SER A 234 -59.32 -35.54 -4.82
CA SER A 234 -59.53 -35.30 -3.37
C SER A 234 -58.26 -34.85 -2.64
N ASP A 235 -57.10 -35.39 -3.02
CA ASP A 235 -55.82 -35.12 -2.34
C ASP A 235 -55.23 -33.78 -2.80
N LEU A 236 -55.49 -33.39 -4.06
CA LEU A 236 -55.16 -32.07 -4.60
C LEU A 236 -56.05 -30.97 -3.98
N GLN A 237 -57.34 -31.24 -3.78
CA GLN A 237 -58.26 -30.27 -3.18
C GLN A 237 -57.94 -30.01 -1.69
N ALA A 238 -57.57 -31.05 -0.93
CA ALA A 238 -57.18 -30.93 0.47
C ALA A 238 -55.89 -30.12 0.66
N ARG A 239 -54.95 -30.20 -0.29
CA ARG A 239 -53.74 -29.38 -0.31
C ARG A 239 -54.04 -27.92 -0.64
N LEU A 240 -55.00 -27.65 -1.52
CA LEU A 240 -55.43 -26.30 -1.90
C LEU A 240 -56.11 -25.56 -0.72
N ASP A 241 -56.96 -26.25 0.05
CA ASP A 241 -57.66 -25.67 1.19
C ASP A 241 -56.74 -25.32 2.37
N ASN A 242 -55.64 -26.06 2.56
CA ASN A 242 -54.61 -25.73 3.56
C ASN A 242 -53.78 -24.50 3.17
N LEU A 243 -53.53 -24.28 1.88
CA LEU A 243 -52.85 -23.08 1.36
C LEU A 243 -53.72 -21.82 1.43
N ARG A 244 -55.04 -21.98 1.39
CA ARG A 244 -56.01 -20.87 1.46
C ARG A 244 -56.30 -20.39 2.89
N LYS A 245 -55.82 -21.13 3.90
CA LYS A 245 -56.00 -20.84 5.33
C LYS A 245 -54.76 -20.23 6.01
N MET A 246 -53.66 -20.03 5.27
CA MET A 246 -52.53 -19.17 5.64
C MET A 246 -52.75 -17.76 5.09
#